data_AF-A0A534TH01-F1
#
_entry.id   AF-A0A534TH01-F1
#
_cell.length_a   1.000
_cell.length_b   1.000
_cell.length_c   1.000
_cell.angle_alpha   90.00
_cell.angle_beta   90.00
_cell.angle_gamma   90.00
#
_symmetry.space_group_name_H-M   'P 1'
#
loop_
_entity.id
_entity.type
_entity.pdbx_description
1 polymer ?
#
loop_
_entity_poly.entity_id
_entity_poly.type
_entity_poly.pdbx_seq_one_letter_code
_entity_poly.pdbx_strand_id
1 'polypeptide(L)'
;MKRAFLVAALLALPAAAYNEAVHAFITRRALPNDARVAAPTQQDLDDFRAQFWIRASAYEAFAIRFPTIHDFSAWDFKQFLMLDPAARVHGFDLTPDDDVGTLARLLESASRWPDDDERNRHRYLRDPRTREIVRAADGSPMPYDPATLDFGSLTSTTSQGHAHYGLVEGPLSDDPEVLKKEPWRFAVPPTAHAYGAEFVQLYKDLAALAAQSKLPSSVWLQGAFAGAAFHHLEDVCNQIHTVQVGIYQFFETAYLQSKLRDLKTLGGVFGERRSLKQVGLRLIANHHLLSEDLFAKHLGELPLAIDVPDREIASAPDLVRAIIERSSREAPEVYRLAWRYSSETLRDGVYGHEYDGAKGDDPDAYVLHTPEAEQAIRDFYAIQKRGLQRAVTAVREWQRRFPGKPHDPVPALVAYHDAAAQRRAAYKPETTGSPGIAWGYPGAVVTLMAGAAVLVRRRRSKRP
;
A
#
# COMPACT_ATOMS: atom_id res chain seq x y z
N MET A 1 -38.29 -17.93 7.62
CA MET A 1 -37.64 -16.66 7.21
C MET A 1 -36.70 -16.10 8.30
N LYS A 2 -35.82 -16.93 8.89
CA LYS A 2 -34.82 -16.50 9.90
C LYS A 2 -33.46 -17.19 9.73
N ARG A 3 -33.14 -17.66 8.52
CA ARG A 3 -31.88 -18.37 8.21
C ARG A 3 -31.10 -17.76 7.03
N ALA A 4 -31.58 -16.67 6.44
CA ALA A 4 -30.92 -15.99 5.32
C ALA A 4 -30.03 -14.81 5.75
N PHE A 5 -30.09 -14.37 7.01
CA PHE A 5 -29.31 -13.22 7.52
C PHE A 5 -28.01 -13.61 8.24
N LEU A 6 -27.70 -14.90 8.38
CA LEU A 6 -26.48 -15.37 9.06
C LEU A 6 -25.40 -15.89 8.09
N VAL A 7 -25.71 -15.99 6.80
CA VAL A 7 -24.76 -16.49 5.78
C VAL A 7 -23.94 -15.37 5.14
N ALA A 8 -24.34 -14.10 5.32
CA ALA A 8 -23.55 -12.94 4.89
C ALA A 8 -22.47 -12.51 5.91
N ALA A 9 -22.38 -13.16 7.08
CA ALA A 9 -21.44 -12.83 8.16
C ALA A 9 -20.22 -13.78 8.24
N LEU A 10 -20.02 -14.65 7.24
CA LEU A 10 -18.95 -15.66 7.22
C LEU A 10 -18.07 -15.61 5.96
N LEU A 11 -18.14 -14.52 5.19
CA LEU A 11 -17.16 -14.26 4.14
C LEU A 11 -16.10 -13.32 4.74
N ALA A 12 -15.06 -13.89 5.33
CA ALA A 12 -13.83 -13.17 5.58
C ALA A 12 -13.27 -12.75 4.23
N LEU A 13 -13.32 -11.45 3.95
CA LEU A 13 -12.72 -10.88 2.74
C LEU A 13 -11.22 -10.70 2.96
N PRO A 14 -10.40 -10.84 1.90
CA PRO A 14 -8.95 -10.77 2.03
C PRO A 14 -8.46 -9.36 2.32
N ALA A 15 -7.59 -9.21 3.32
CA ALA A 15 -7.07 -7.91 3.74
C ALA A 15 -6.28 -7.20 2.63
N ALA A 16 -6.67 -5.95 2.42
CA ALA A 16 -6.05 -4.94 1.57
C ALA A 16 -5.96 -3.61 2.33
N ALA A 17 -5.28 -2.61 1.77
CA ALA A 17 -5.10 -1.29 2.38
C ALA A 17 -6.47 -0.66 2.64
N TYR A 18 -6.78 -0.31 3.90
CA TYR A 18 -8.15 -0.22 4.44
C TYR A 18 -9.01 -1.37 3.93
N ASN A 19 -9.23 -2.39 4.76
CA ASN A 19 -10.24 -3.43 4.51
C ASN A 19 -11.42 -2.85 3.70
N GLU A 20 -11.64 -3.35 2.49
CA GLU A 20 -12.39 -2.67 1.42
C GLU A 20 -13.81 -2.26 1.85
N ALA A 21 -14.36 -2.90 2.88
CA ALA A 21 -15.59 -2.50 3.53
C ALA A 21 -15.55 -1.09 4.15
N VAL A 22 -14.40 -0.64 4.65
CA VAL A 22 -14.19 0.70 5.23
C VAL A 22 -14.24 1.77 4.14
N HIS A 23 -13.61 1.53 2.99
CA HIS A 23 -13.71 2.42 1.82
C HIS A 23 -15.17 2.60 1.38
N ALA A 24 -15.88 1.49 1.21
CA ALA A 24 -17.30 1.49 0.89
C ALA A 24 -18.13 2.27 1.94
N PHE A 25 -17.86 2.04 3.23
CA PHE A 25 -18.53 2.73 4.32
C PHE A 25 -18.31 4.24 4.26
N ILE A 26 -17.06 4.70 4.12
CA ILE A 26 -16.71 6.12 4.05
C ILE A 26 -17.42 6.78 2.88
N THR A 27 -17.25 6.21 1.68
CA THR A 27 -17.81 6.78 0.45
C THR A 27 -19.33 6.81 0.49
N ARG A 28 -20.00 5.73 0.91
CA ARG A 28 -21.48 5.69 1.04
C ARG A 28 -21.99 6.73 2.04
N ARG A 29 -21.26 6.95 3.14
CA ARG A 29 -21.62 7.94 4.17
C ARG A 29 -21.37 9.37 3.72
N ALA A 30 -20.33 9.59 2.91
CA ALA A 30 -19.96 10.88 2.40
C ALA A 30 -20.93 11.36 1.30
N LEU A 31 -21.31 10.47 0.37
CA LEU A 31 -21.97 10.82 -0.89
C LEU A 31 -23.21 9.93 -1.19
N PRO A 32 -24.33 10.11 -0.47
CA PRO A 32 -25.58 9.43 -0.82
C PRO A 32 -26.19 10.04 -2.09
N ASN A 33 -26.17 9.30 -3.21
CA ASN A 33 -26.79 9.70 -4.47
C ASN A 33 -27.37 8.50 -5.25
N ASP A 34 -28.69 8.35 -5.23
CA ASP A 34 -29.36 7.21 -5.87
C ASP A 34 -29.75 7.47 -7.34
N ALA A 35 -29.16 8.47 -8.01
CA ALA A 35 -29.31 8.67 -9.44
C ALA A 35 -28.87 7.42 -10.22
N ARG A 36 -29.66 7.02 -11.21
CA ARG A 36 -29.33 5.90 -12.10
C ARG A 36 -28.16 6.27 -13.01
N VAL A 37 -27.28 5.31 -13.25
CA VAL A 37 -26.13 5.43 -14.15
C VAL A 37 -26.15 4.31 -15.18
N ALA A 38 -25.77 4.61 -16.41
CA ALA A 38 -25.66 3.61 -17.47
C ALA A 38 -24.23 3.04 -17.48
N ALA A 39 -24.11 1.72 -17.41
CA ALA A 39 -22.83 1.04 -17.54
C ALA A 39 -22.19 1.32 -18.92
N PRO A 40 -20.84 1.34 -19.01
CA PRO A 40 -20.15 1.55 -20.27
C PRO A 40 -20.31 0.35 -21.19
N THR A 41 -20.39 0.64 -22.48
CA THR A 41 -20.14 -0.35 -23.53
C THR A 41 -18.65 -0.41 -23.87
N GLN A 42 -18.21 -1.44 -24.58
CA GLN A 42 -16.84 -1.50 -25.10
C GLN A 42 -16.51 -0.26 -25.97
N GLN A 43 -17.47 0.22 -26.77
CA GLN A 43 -17.30 1.41 -27.60
C GLN A 43 -17.06 2.66 -26.75
N ASP A 44 -17.80 2.83 -25.64
CA ASP A 44 -17.58 3.97 -24.75
C ASP A 44 -16.17 3.98 -24.15
N LEU A 45 -15.64 2.81 -23.77
CA LEU A 45 -14.28 2.68 -23.24
C LEU A 45 -13.22 3.01 -24.30
N ASP A 46 -13.40 2.52 -25.53
CA ASP A 46 -12.51 2.81 -26.65
C ASP A 46 -12.55 4.30 -27.05
N ASP A 47 -13.73 4.91 -27.06
CA ASP A 47 -13.90 6.34 -27.36
C ASP A 47 -13.31 7.22 -26.25
N PHE A 48 -13.47 6.84 -24.98
CA PHE A 48 -12.83 7.53 -23.86
C PHE A 48 -11.31 7.48 -23.96
N ARG A 49 -10.74 6.30 -24.26
CA ARG A 49 -9.30 6.13 -24.52
C ARG A 49 -8.84 6.99 -25.69
N ALA A 50 -9.62 7.07 -26.77
CA ALA A 50 -9.31 7.91 -27.92
C ALA A 50 -9.26 9.41 -27.56
N GLN A 51 -10.17 9.88 -26.70
CA GLN A 51 -10.13 11.26 -26.23
C GLN A 51 -8.88 11.57 -25.39
N PHE A 52 -8.43 10.63 -24.56
CA PHE A 52 -7.15 10.75 -23.85
C PHE A 52 -5.99 10.82 -24.84
N TRP A 53 -5.93 9.89 -25.80
CA TRP A 53 -4.86 9.83 -26.80
C TRP A 53 -4.76 11.12 -27.62
N ILE A 54 -5.88 11.69 -28.06
CA ILE A 54 -5.90 12.95 -28.83
C ILE A 54 -5.20 14.06 -28.03
N ARG A 55 -5.51 14.20 -26.74
CA ARG A 55 -4.85 15.20 -25.87
C ARG A 55 -3.37 14.88 -25.68
N ALA A 56 -3.05 13.62 -25.38
CA ALA A 56 -1.70 13.17 -25.11
C ALA A 56 -0.76 13.25 -26.34
N SER A 57 -1.30 13.07 -27.54
CA SER A 57 -0.55 13.18 -28.81
C SER A 57 0.02 14.57 -29.10
N ALA A 58 -0.43 15.60 -28.37
CA ALA A 58 0.20 16.93 -28.41
C ALA A 58 1.61 16.95 -27.80
N TYR A 59 1.98 15.94 -27.02
CA TYR A 59 3.29 15.81 -26.41
C TYR A 59 4.19 14.88 -27.25
N GLU A 60 5.31 15.41 -27.73
CA GLU A 60 6.22 14.71 -28.63
C GLU A 60 6.66 13.33 -28.11
N ALA A 61 7.07 13.25 -26.84
CA ALA A 61 7.50 11.99 -26.23
C ALA A 61 6.39 10.92 -26.20
N PHE A 62 5.12 11.34 -26.02
CA PHE A 62 3.98 10.44 -26.09
C PHE A 62 3.71 10.01 -27.54
N ALA A 63 3.68 10.97 -28.47
CA ALA A 63 3.40 10.72 -29.89
C ALA A 63 4.47 9.83 -30.55
N ILE A 64 5.74 9.92 -30.13
CA ILE A 64 6.80 9.01 -30.58
C ILE A 64 6.52 7.57 -30.12
N ARG A 65 6.03 7.39 -28.89
CA ARG A 65 5.73 6.07 -28.32
C ARG A 65 4.44 5.48 -28.90
N PHE A 66 3.43 6.32 -29.16
CA PHE A 66 2.11 5.92 -29.67
C PHE A 66 1.70 6.78 -30.87
N PRO A 67 2.29 6.55 -32.06
CA PRO A 67 2.10 7.41 -33.24
C PRO A 67 0.67 7.49 -33.75
N THR A 68 -0.10 6.41 -33.58
CA THR A 68 -1.50 6.34 -33.96
C THR A 68 -2.35 5.85 -32.80
N ILE A 69 -3.66 6.10 -32.88
CA ILE A 69 -4.61 5.57 -31.89
C ILE A 69 -4.60 4.04 -31.80
N HIS A 70 -4.24 3.35 -32.89
CA HIS A 70 -4.14 1.89 -32.92
C HIS A 70 -2.95 1.34 -32.14
N ASP A 71 -1.94 2.18 -31.89
CA ASP A 71 -0.78 1.85 -31.06
C ASP A 71 -1.07 2.04 -29.56
N PHE A 72 -2.20 2.64 -29.21
CA PHE A 72 -2.60 2.94 -27.83
C PHE A 72 -3.83 2.12 -27.44
N SER A 73 -3.62 0.82 -27.21
CA SER A 73 -4.69 -0.10 -26.78
C SER A 73 -5.05 0.08 -25.30
N ALA A 74 -6.08 -0.62 -24.81
CA ALA A 74 -6.42 -0.62 -23.37
C ALA A 74 -5.24 -1.08 -22.49
N TRP A 75 -4.43 -2.01 -23.00
CA TRP A 75 -3.19 -2.46 -22.36
C TRP A 75 -2.20 -1.30 -22.22
N ASP A 76 -1.95 -0.58 -23.31
CA ASP A 76 -0.99 0.54 -23.34
C ASP A 76 -1.48 1.70 -22.49
N PHE A 77 -2.80 1.94 -22.47
CA PHE A 77 -3.40 2.96 -21.63
C PHE A 77 -3.19 2.67 -20.15
N LYS A 78 -3.49 1.45 -19.70
CA LYS A 78 -3.23 1.01 -18.31
C LYS A 78 -1.76 1.12 -17.94
N GLN A 79 -0.85 0.62 -18.79
CA GLN A 79 0.58 0.72 -18.53
C GLN A 79 1.04 2.18 -18.46
N PHE A 80 0.54 3.04 -19.36
CA PHE A 80 0.89 4.45 -19.38
C PHE A 80 0.46 5.17 -18.10
N LEU A 81 -0.68 4.74 -17.52
CA LEU A 81 -1.24 5.24 -16.26
C LEU A 81 -0.67 4.55 -15.00
N MET A 82 0.46 3.85 -15.12
CA MET A 82 1.13 3.19 -13.99
C MET A 82 0.33 2.02 -13.39
N LEU A 83 -0.54 1.38 -14.16
CA LEU A 83 -1.33 0.22 -13.71
C LEU A 83 -0.74 -1.09 -14.27
N ASP A 84 -1.12 -2.25 -13.73
CA ASP A 84 -0.85 -3.54 -14.38
C ASP A 84 -1.69 -3.65 -15.65
N PRO A 85 -1.06 -3.68 -16.84
CA PRO A 85 -1.82 -3.76 -18.06
C PRO A 85 -2.48 -5.12 -18.28
N ALA A 86 -2.06 -6.16 -17.55
CA ALA A 86 -2.65 -7.50 -17.62
C ALA A 86 -3.89 -7.68 -16.73
N ALA A 87 -4.06 -6.84 -15.71
CA ALA A 87 -5.24 -6.83 -14.87
C ALA A 87 -6.48 -6.39 -15.66
N ARG A 88 -7.67 -6.85 -15.26
CA ARG A 88 -8.94 -6.39 -15.83
C ARG A 88 -9.48 -5.27 -14.95
N VAL A 89 -9.38 -4.03 -15.42
CA VAL A 89 -9.56 -2.84 -14.59
C VAL A 89 -10.85 -2.12 -14.97
N HIS A 90 -11.72 -1.88 -13.99
CA HIS A 90 -12.95 -1.13 -14.19
C HIS A 90 -12.68 0.27 -14.75
N GLY A 91 -13.45 0.68 -15.76
CA GLY A 91 -13.26 1.94 -16.48
C GLY A 91 -12.19 1.92 -17.58
N PHE A 92 -11.47 0.81 -17.74
CA PHE A 92 -10.51 0.59 -18.84
C PHE A 92 -10.86 -0.64 -19.66
N ASP A 93 -11.35 -1.69 -19.00
CA ASP A 93 -11.84 -2.91 -19.60
C ASP A 93 -13.33 -3.07 -19.28
N LEU A 94 -14.08 -3.67 -20.21
CA LEU A 94 -15.48 -4.03 -19.93
C LEU A 94 -15.51 -5.16 -18.92
N THR A 95 -16.28 -5.03 -17.84
CA THR A 95 -16.42 -6.05 -16.78
C THR A 95 -17.87 -6.49 -16.59
N PRO A 96 -18.15 -7.71 -16.06
CA PRO A 96 -19.51 -8.16 -15.85
C PRO A 96 -20.22 -7.38 -14.72
N ASP A 97 -19.44 -6.81 -13.79
CA ASP A 97 -19.94 -6.14 -12.59
C ASP A 97 -20.09 -4.62 -12.78
N ASP A 98 -19.95 -4.11 -14.00
CA ASP A 98 -20.08 -2.67 -14.30
C ASP A 98 -21.53 -2.17 -14.15
N ASP A 99 -22.55 -3.04 -14.23
CA ASP A 99 -23.94 -2.66 -13.98
C ASP A 99 -24.27 -2.63 -12.47
N VAL A 100 -23.91 -1.50 -11.85
CA VAL A 100 -24.11 -1.23 -10.42
C VAL A 100 -25.42 -0.48 -10.12
N GLY A 101 -26.19 -0.11 -11.15
CA GLY A 101 -27.50 0.50 -11.04
C GLY A 101 -27.53 2.00 -10.65
N THR A 102 -26.92 2.41 -9.54
CA THR A 102 -26.95 3.82 -9.05
C THR A 102 -25.56 4.41 -8.84
N LEU A 103 -25.45 5.74 -8.87
CA LEU A 103 -24.19 6.44 -8.68
C LEU A 103 -23.60 6.18 -7.28
N ALA A 104 -24.41 6.11 -6.23
CA ALA A 104 -23.90 5.80 -4.90
C ALA A 104 -23.33 4.39 -4.81
N ARG A 105 -23.95 3.40 -5.47
CA ARG A 105 -23.40 2.04 -5.55
C ARG A 105 -22.15 2.00 -6.41
N LEU A 106 -22.12 2.77 -7.50
CA LEU A 106 -20.92 2.94 -8.31
C LEU A 106 -19.75 3.48 -7.50
N LEU A 107 -19.93 4.59 -6.78
CA LEU A 107 -18.86 5.19 -5.98
C LEU A 107 -18.40 4.25 -4.86
N GLU A 108 -19.34 3.57 -4.19
CA GLU A 108 -19.04 2.57 -3.15
C GLU A 108 -18.23 1.38 -3.69
N SER A 109 -18.56 0.86 -4.87
CA SER A 109 -17.77 -0.19 -5.51
C SER A 109 -16.43 0.35 -6.03
N ALA A 110 -16.45 1.52 -6.65
CA ALA A 110 -15.26 2.12 -7.25
C ALA A 110 -14.19 2.57 -6.25
N SER A 111 -14.57 2.89 -5.01
CA SER A 111 -13.60 3.14 -3.93
C SER A 111 -12.91 1.88 -3.41
N ARG A 112 -13.35 0.69 -3.86
CA ARG A 112 -12.73 -0.60 -3.51
C ARG A 112 -11.95 -1.22 -4.65
N TRP A 113 -12.34 -0.94 -5.88
CA TRP A 113 -11.75 -1.56 -7.06
C TRP A 113 -10.21 -1.48 -7.13
N PRO A 114 -9.53 -0.42 -6.68
CA PRO A 114 -8.07 -0.41 -6.69
C PRO A 114 -7.40 -1.56 -5.91
N ASP A 115 -8.09 -2.17 -4.95
CA ASP A 115 -7.68 -3.40 -4.27
C ASP A 115 -8.25 -4.67 -4.92
N ASP A 116 -9.51 -4.61 -5.36
CA ASP A 116 -10.26 -5.78 -5.84
C ASP A 116 -9.83 -6.22 -7.25
N ASP A 117 -9.40 -5.31 -8.12
CA ASP A 117 -9.15 -5.58 -9.54
C ASP A 117 -7.67 -5.72 -9.92
N GLU A 118 -6.79 -5.79 -8.91
CA GLU A 118 -5.35 -6.02 -9.02
C GLU A 118 -4.58 -4.96 -9.84
N ARG A 119 -5.18 -3.82 -10.19
CA ARG A 119 -4.52 -2.77 -11.02
C ARG A 119 -3.18 -2.28 -10.47
N ASN A 120 -2.99 -2.34 -9.16
CA ASN A 120 -1.79 -1.88 -8.47
C ASN A 120 -0.79 -3.00 -8.17
N ARG A 121 -1.14 -4.26 -8.45
CA ARG A 121 -0.31 -5.44 -8.18
C ARG A 121 0.49 -5.83 -9.41
N HIS A 122 1.50 -6.68 -9.23
CA HIS A 122 2.17 -7.39 -10.34
C HIS A 122 2.65 -6.49 -11.51
N ARG A 123 3.05 -5.24 -11.20
CA ARG A 123 3.46 -4.25 -12.20
C ARG A 123 4.87 -4.55 -12.71
N TYR A 124 4.95 -5.59 -13.53
CA TYR A 124 6.17 -6.08 -14.14
C TYR A 124 6.47 -5.36 -15.45
N LEU A 125 7.76 -5.30 -15.78
CA LEU A 125 8.17 -5.02 -17.14
C LEU A 125 7.76 -6.18 -18.04
N ARG A 126 7.05 -5.87 -19.12
CA ARG A 126 6.59 -6.85 -20.11
C ARG A 126 7.18 -6.55 -21.46
N ASP A 127 7.53 -7.60 -22.20
CA ASP A 127 8.00 -7.47 -23.57
C ASP A 127 6.87 -6.90 -24.44
N PRO A 128 7.10 -5.82 -25.22
CA PRO A 128 6.05 -5.17 -25.99
C PRO A 128 5.49 -6.04 -27.12
N ARG A 129 6.22 -7.07 -27.57
CA ARG A 129 5.82 -7.94 -28.68
C ARG A 129 5.10 -9.18 -28.19
N THR A 130 5.60 -9.81 -27.11
CA THR A 130 5.04 -11.06 -26.59
C THR A 130 4.14 -10.88 -25.38
N ARG A 131 4.22 -9.73 -24.69
CA ARG A 131 3.57 -9.43 -23.39
C ARG A 131 4.03 -10.31 -22.23
N GLU A 132 5.04 -11.15 -22.46
CA GLU A 132 5.65 -11.97 -21.41
C GLU A 132 6.44 -11.10 -20.43
N ILE A 133 6.55 -11.57 -19.19
CA ILE A 133 7.30 -10.89 -18.14
C ILE A 133 8.79 -10.96 -18.47
N VAL A 134 9.44 -9.79 -18.53
CA VAL A 134 10.90 -9.70 -18.66
C VAL A 134 11.54 -10.18 -17.36
N ARG A 135 12.58 -11.01 -17.48
CA ARG A 135 13.31 -11.54 -16.33
C ARG A 135 14.56 -10.72 -16.07
N ALA A 136 14.85 -10.48 -14.78
CA ALA A 136 16.11 -9.91 -14.35
C ALA A 136 17.23 -10.96 -14.36
N ALA A 137 18.46 -10.55 -14.06
CA ALA A 137 19.65 -11.40 -14.16
C ALA A 137 19.63 -12.65 -13.26
N ASP A 138 18.86 -12.63 -12.17
CA ASP A 138 18.67 -13.74 -11.25
C ASP A 138 17.44 -14.60 -11.59
N GLY A 139 16.73 -14.31 -12.68
CA GLY A 139 15.51 -15.00 -13.10
C GLY A 139 14.22 -14.48 -12.44
N SER A 140 14.30 -13.52 -11.52
CA SER A 140 13.11 -12.88 -10.94
C SER A 140 12.36 -12.02 -11.98
N PRO A 141 11.05 -11.75 -11.79
CA PRO A 141 10.33 -10.75 -12.58
C PRO A 141 11.01 -9.38 -12.48
N MET A 142 11.28 -8.74 -13.62
CA MET A 142 11.73 -7.36 -13.65
C MET A 142 10.55 -6.43 -13.29
N PRO A 143 10.63 -5.57 -12.26
CA PRO A 143 9.60 -4.56 -12.01
C PRO A 143 9.51 -3.58 -13.19
N TYR A 144 8.31 -3.08 -13.48
CA TYR A 144 8.16 -1.97 -14.41
C TYR A 144 8.89 -0.74 -13.87
N ASP A 145 8.74 -0.45 -12.59
CA ASP A 145 9.49 0.60 -11.93
C ASP A 145 10.09 0.05 -10.62
N PRO A 146 11.43 -0.04 -10.49
CA PRO A 146 12.04 -0.53 -9.26
C PRO A 146 11.69 0.28 -8.00
N ALA A 147 11.32 1.56 -8.10
CA ALA A 147 10.93 2.38 -6.93
C ALA A 147 9.68 1.84 -6.23
N THR A 148 8.88 1.01 -6.89
CA THR A 148 7.67 0.43 -6.31
C THR A 148 7.99 -0.59 -5.22
N LEU A 149 9.24 -1.06 -5.17
CA LEU A 149 9.76 -1.96 -4.14
C LEU A 149 10.11 -1.25 -2.83
N ASP A 150 10.11 0.08 -2.81
CA ASP A 150 10.38 0.85 -1.58
C ASP A 150 9.26 0.69 -0.55
N PHE A 151 8.05 0.32 -0.98
CA PHE A 151 6.86 0.15 -0.12
C PHE A 151 6.29 -1.28 -0.15
N GLY A 152 7.09 -2.28 -0.51
CA GLY A 152 6.60 -3.65 -0.52
C GLY A 152 7.47 -4.64 -1.29
N SER A 153 6.83 -5.51 -2.06
CA SER A 153 7.49 -6.55 -2.84
C SER A 153 6.99 -6.62 -4.27
N LEU A 154 7.55 -7.52 -5.08
CA LEU A 154 7.10 -7.75 -6.46
C LEU A 154 5.75 -8.48 -6.53
N THR A 155 5.36 -9.18 -5.47
CA THR A 155 4.25 -10.14 -5.44
C THR A 155 3.35 -9.91 -4.24
N SER A 156 2.25 -10.67 -4.15
CA SER A 156 1.26 -10.61 -3.06
C SER A 156 0.60 -9.24 -2.86
N THR A 157 -0.20 -9.12 -1.81
CA THR A 157 -0.86 -7.88 -1.36
C THR A 157 0.15 -6.77 -1.05
N THR A 158 1.40 -7.09 -0.70
CA THR A 158 2.43 -6.07 -0.48
C THR A 158 2.87 -5.37 -1.78
N SER A 159 2.60 -5.95 -2.95
CA SER A 159 3.04 -5.37 -4.23
C SER A 159 2.33 -4.07 -4.63
N GLN A 160 1.19 -3.77 -4.01
CA GLN A 160 0.45 -2.53 -4.22
C GLN A 160 0.82 -1.42 -3.23
N GLY A 161 1.65 -1.66 -2.21
CA GLY A 161 1.91 -0.68 -1.13
C GLY A 161 2.37 0.70 -1.61
N HIS A 162 3.17 0.77 -2.68
CA HIS A 162 3.56 2.05 -3.27
C HIS A 162 2.36 2.91 -3.75
N ALA A 163 1.19 2.32 -4.02
CA ALA A 163 0.00 3.00 -4.56
C ALA A 163 -0.85 3.61 -3.44
N HIS A 164 -0.86 2.98 -2.27
CA HIS A 164 -1.71 3.37 -1.14
C HIS A 164 -1.03 4.41 -0.25
N TYR A 165 0.31 4.40 -0.22
CA TYR A 165 1.04 5.25 0.69
C TYR A 165 1.15 6.70 0.19
N GLY A 166 1.21 7.63 1.14
CA GLY A 166 1.48 9.05 0.88
C GLY A 166 2.47 9.60 1.89
N LEU A 167 3.66 10.02 1.45
CA LEU A 167 4.71 10.53 2.32
C LEU A 167 4.67 12.04 2.43
N VAL A 168 5.17 12.57 3.56
CA VAL A 168 5.34 14.01 3.75
C VAL A 168 6.26 14.60 2.68
N GLU A 169 5.97 15.84 2.27
CA GLU A 169 6.89 16.59 1.43
C GLU A 169 8.18 16.94 2.18
N GLY A 170 9.28 17.03 1.43
CA GLY A 170 10.58 17.45 1.94
C GLY A 170 11.56 16.29 2.12
N PRO A 171 12.73 16.56 2.73
CA PRO A 171 13.79 15.58 2.82
C PRO A 171 13.44 14.45 3.80
N LEU A 172 13.40 13.23 3.26
CA LEU A 172 13.35 11.98 4.01
C LEU A 172 14.77 11.57 4.45
N SER A 173 14.84 10.64 5.39
CA SER A 173 16.10 10.17 5.98
C SER A 173 16.03 8.68 6.32
N ASP A 174 17.13 7.96 6.12
CA ASP A 174 17.33 6.59 6.59
C ASP A 174 18.07 6.53 7.94
N ASP A 175 18.32 7.68 8.59
CA ASP A 175 18.95 7.76 9.91
C ASP A 175 18.00 7.20 11.00
N PRO A 176 18.42 6.17 11.77
CA PRO A 176 17.63 5.65 12.89
C PRO A 176 17.27 6.70 13.96
N GLU A 177 18.04 7.79 14.11
CA GLU A 177 17.68 8.89 15.02
C GLU A 177 16.48 9.69 14.51
N VAL A 178 16.29 9.80 13.19
CA VAL A 178 15.07 10.35 12.60
C VAL A 178 13.89 9.43 12.89
N LEU A 179 14.05 8.11 12.79
CA LEU A 179 12.99 7.16 13.16
C LEU A 179 12.53 7.31 14.62
N LYS A 180 13.41 7.73 15.52
CA LYS A 180 13.06 7.96 16.94
C LYS A 180 12.30 9.28 17.16
N LYS A 181 12.69 10.35 16.47
CA LYS A 181 12.24 11.73 16.76
C LYS A 181 11.17 12.23 15.79
N GLU A 182 11.33 11.92 14.51
CA GLU A 182 10.48 12.35 13.41
C GLU A 182 10.18 11.15 12.48
N PRO A 183 9.58 10.05 12.99
CA PRO A 183 9.35 8.82 12.23
C PRO A 183 8.60 9.00 10.91
N TRP A 184 7.82 10.07 10.76
CA TRP A 184 7.13 10.43 9.52
C TRP A 184 8.06 10.87 8.38
N ARG A 185 9.31 11.24 8.68
CA ARG A 185 10.37 11.54 7.70
C ARG A 185 11.30 10.36 7.46
N PHE A 186 11.13 9.27 8.18
CA PHE A 186 11.99 8.11 8.02
C PHE A 186 11.59 7.31 6.77
N ALA A 187 12.56 7.07 5.88
CA ALA A 187 12.38 6.21 4.73
C ALA A 187 13.70 5.57 4.28
N VAL A 188 13.62 4.32 3.82
CA VAL A 188 14.71 3.54 3.24
C VAL A 188 14.27 3.06 1.86
N PRO A 189 14.93 3.50 0.76
CA PRO A 189 15.96 4.54 0.73
C PRO A 189 15.40 5.93 1.10
N PRO A 190 16.23 6.94 1.40
CA PRO A 190 15.79 8.31 1.65
C PRO A 190 15.21 8.99 0.39
N THR A 191 15.27 8.31 -0.75
CA THR A 191 14.62 8.69 -2.01
C THR A 191 13.30 7.96 -2.24
N ALA A 192 12.80 7.20 -1.25
CA ALA A 192 11.58 6.43 -1.39
C ALA A 192 10.42 7.35 -1.77
N HIS A 193 9.59 6.86 -2.68
CA HIS A 193 8.46 7.61 -3.20
C HIS A 193 7.22 6.72 -3.25
N ALA A 194 6.11 7.25 -2.75
CA ALA A 194 4.82 6.62 -2.78
C ALA A 194 3.87 7.48 -3.63
N TYR A 195 2.98 6.82 -4.35
CA TYR A 195 2.20 7.38 -5.45
C TYR A 195 0.74 7.67 -5.09
N GLY A 196 0.34 7.53 -3.82
CA GLY A 196 -1.06 7.72 -3.41
C GLY A 196 -1.59 9.11 -3.74
N ALA A 197 -0.80 10.15 -3.51
CA ALA A 197 -1.19 11.52 -3.84
C ALA A 197 -1.33 11.74 -5.36
N GLU A 198 -0.40 11.19 -6.12
CA GLU A 198 -0.38 11.21 -7.59
C GLU A 198 -1.59 10.46 -8.15
N PHE A 199 -1.98 9.32 -7.56
CA PHE A 199 -3.17 8.58 -8.00
C PHE A 199 -4.47 9.34 -7.69
N VAL A 200 -4.59 10.02 -6.54
CA VAL A 200 -5.75 10.91 -6.28
C VAL A 200 -5.87 11.96 -7.40
N GLN A 201 -4.75 12.58 -7.80
CA GLN A 201 -4.74 13.59 -8.86
C GLN A 201 -5.02 12.96 -10.24
N LEU A 202 -4.38 11.84 -10.58
CA LEU A 202 -4.55 11.15 -11.85
C LEU A 202 -6.01 10.75 -12.08
N TYR A 203 -6.62 10.11 -11.09
CA TYR A 203 -8.02 9.68 -11.19
C TYR A 203 -8.98 10.87 -11.18
N LYS A 204 -8.67 11.98 -10.51
CA LYS A 204 -9.41 13.23 -10.66
C LYS A 204 -9.37 13.76 -12.09
N ASP A 205 -8.21 13.71 -12.75
CA ASP A 205 -8.05 14.16 -14.13
C ASP A 205 -8.81 13.27 -15.12
N LEU A 206 -8.78 11.94 -14.92
CA LEU A 206 -9.58 11.00 -15.69
C LEU A 206 -11.09 11.20 -15.47
N ALA A 207 -11.52 11.45 -14.23
CA ALA A 207 -12.91 11.78 -13.92
C ALA A 207 -13.34 13.10 -14.61
N ALA A 208 -12.46 14.11 -14.64
CA ALA A 208 -12.72 15.38 -15.30
C ALA A 208 -12.79 15.22 -16.84
N LEU A 209 -11.93 14.39 -17.42
CA LEU A 209 -12.00 14.01 -18.83
C LEU A 209 -13.32 13.30 -19.13
N ALA A 210 -13.73 12.34 -18.29
CA ALA A 210 -14.96 11.58 -18.47
C ALA A 210 -16.20 12.49 -18.41
N ALA A 211 -16.24 13.43 -17.46
CA ALA A 211 -17.31 14.43 -17.36
C ALA A 211 -17.42 15.32 -18.61
N GLN A 212 -16.31 15.56 -19.33
CA GLN A 212 -16.27 16.36 -20.55
C GLN A 212 -16.52 15.55 -21.84
N SER A 213 -16.50 14.22 -21.75
CA SER A 213 -16.44 13.32 -22.90
C SER A 213 -17.71 13.28 -23.75
N LYS A 214 -18.85 13.68 -23.17
CA LYS A 214 -20.20 13.59 -23.77
C LYS A 214 -20.60 12.17 -24.22
N LEU A 215 -19.91 11.14 -23.72
CA LEU A 215 -20.25 9.75 -23.99
C LEU A 215 -21.55 9.36 -23.24
N PRO A 216 -22.35 8.41 -23.76
CA PRO A 216 -23.50 7.85 -23.06
C PRO A 216 -23.19 7.41 -21.62
N SER A 217 -22.00 6.84 -21.40
CA SER A 217 -21.52 6.36 -20.09
C SER A 217 -20.69 7.40 -19.30
N SER A 218 -20.64 8.66 -19.73
CA SER A 218 -19.79 9.70 -19.12
C SER A 218 -19.94 9.84 -17.60
N VAL A 219 -21.17 9.77 -17.08
CA VAL A 219 -21.44 9.83 -15.63
C VAL A 219 -20.90 8.59 -14.93
N TRP A 220 -21.00 7.41 -15.56
CA TRP A 220 -20.45 6.18 -15.01
C TRP A 220 -18.92 6.24 -15.01
N LEU A 221 -18.28 6.64 -16.11
CA LEU A 221 -16.82 6.76 -16.16
C LEU A 221 -16.30 7.80 -15.16
N GLN A 222 -16.99 8.93 -15.03
CA GLN A 222 -16.69 9.92 -14.01
C GLN A 222 -16.78 9.32 -12.60
N GLY A 223 -17.85 8.57 -12.30
CA GLY A 223 -18.03 7.90 -11.01
C GLY A 223 -16.96 6.85 -10.74
N ALA A 224 -16.62 6.02 -11.73
CA ALA A 224 -15.58 5.00 -11.62
C ALA A 224 -14.21 5.61 -11.27
N PHE A 225 -13.80 6.67 -11.98
CA PHE A 225 -12.54 7.35 -11.68
C PHE A 225 -12.62 8.16 -10.38
N ALA A 226 -13.75 8.80 -10.06
CA ALA A 226 -13.91 9.49 -8.78
C ALA A 226 -13.79 8.52 -7.59
N GLY A 227 -14.42 7.35 -7.66
CA GLY A 227 -14.28 6.32 -6.63
C GLY A 227 -12.83 5.84 -6.48
N ALA A 228 -12.12 5.60 -7.58
CA ALA A 228 -10.70 5.27 -7.52
C ALA A 228 -9.86 6.40 -6.90
N ALA A 229 -10.20 7.67 -7.13
CA ALA A 229 -9.57 8.79 -6.44
C ALA A 229 -9.91 8.79 -4.93
N PHE A 230 -11.13 8.42 -4.55
CA PHE A 230 -11.54 8.31 -3.14
C PHE A 230 -10.76 7.23 -2.41
N HIS A 231 -10.55 6.07 -3.02
CA HIS A 231 -9.74 5.01 -2.45
C HIS A 231 -8.38 5.53 -1.95
N HIS A 232 -7.58 6.12 -2.83
CA HIS A 232 -6.26 6.64 -2.48
C HIS A 232 -6.31 7.84 -1.52
N LEU A 233 -7.38 8.64 -1.57
CA LEU A 233 -7.60 9.76 -0.65
C LEU A 233 -7.93 9.25 0.76
N GLU A 234 -8.72 8.20 0.84
CA GLU A 234 -9.11 7.50 2.07
C GLU A 234 -7.88 6.82 2.67
N ASP A 235 -7.04 6.13 1.88
CA ASP A 235 -5.79 5.52 2.36
C ASP A 235 -4.89 6.53 3.07
N VAL A 236 -4.64 7.70 2.50
CA VAL A 236 -3.79 8.70 3.19
C VAL A 236 -4.47 9.33 4.41
N CYS A 237 -5.79 9.13 4.60
CA CYS A 237 -6.47 9.43 5.87
C CYS A 237 -6.23 8.34 6.92
N ASN A 238 -5.99 7.08 6.48
CA ASN A 238 -5.45 6.03 7.33
C ASN A 238 -4.01 6.37 7.70
N GLN A 239 -3.77 6.59 8.98
CA GLN A 239 -2.49 7.14 9.39
C GLN A 239 -1.32 6.21 9.02
N ILE A 240 -1.49 4.89 9.12
CA ILE A 240 -0.42 3.91 8.87
C ILE A 240 0.08 3.88 7.42
N HIS A 241 -0.68 4.42 6.46
CA HIS A 241 -0.30 4.58 5.05
C HIS A 241 0.54 5.83 4.79
N THR A 242 0.86 6.61 5.82
CA THR A 242 1.60 7.87 5.66
C THR A 242 3.03 7.84 6.21
N VAL A 243 3.51 6.65 6.60
CA VAL A 243 4.86 6.41 7.12
C VAL A 243 5.36 5.03 6.68
N GLN A 244 6.65 4.87 6.37
CA GLN A 244 7.16 3.58 5.91
C GLN A 244 7.31 2.53 7.03
N VAL A 245 7.92 2.90 8.17
CA VAL A 245 8.17 1.99 9.30
C VAL A 245 7.37 2.38 10.56
N GLY A 246 7.12 3.67 10.75
CA GLY A 246 6.25 4.17 11.82
C GLY A 246 6.86 4.22 13.23
N ILE A 247 7.63 3.22 13.67
CA ILE A 247 8.24 3.21 15.02
C ILE A 247 9.65 2.58 15.08
N TYR A 248 10.50 3.09 15.97
CA TYR A 248 11.86 2.56 16.19
C TYR A 248 11.87 1.13 16.77
N GLN A 249 10.83 0.76 17.53
CA GLN A 249 10.71 -0.56 18.17
C GLN A 249 10.73 -1.71 17.15
N PHE A 250 10.19 -1.50 15.94
CA PHE A 250 10.28 -2.49 14.87
C PHE A 250 11.73 -2.70 14.43
N PHE A 251 12.48 -1.62 14.22
CA PHE A 251 13.89 -1.71 13.84
C PHE A 251 14.73 -2.40 14.93
N GLU A 252 14.59 -1.96 16.18
CA GLU A 252 15.33 -2.53 17.31
C GLU A 252 15.03 -4.02 17.48
N THR A 253 13.75 -4.39 17.44
CA THR A 253 13.33 -5.78 17.59
C THR A 253 13.78 -6.64 16.42
N ALA A 254 13.65 -6.14 15.18
CA ALA A 254 14.14 -6.85 14.01
C ALA A 254 15.65 -7.09 14.07
N TYR A 255 16.42 -6.08 14.53
CA TYR A 255 17.85 -6.20 14.70
C TYR A 255 18.21 -7.28 15.72
N LEU A 256 17.60 -7.21 16.92
CA LEU A 256 17.84 -8.18 17.98
C LEU A 256 17.47 -9.61 17.55
N GLN A 257 16.28 -9.79 16.98
CA GLN A 257 15.81 -11.10 16.53
C GLN A 257 16.68 -11.69 15.42
N SER A 258 17.09 -10.87 14.44
CA SER A 258 18.00 -11.30 13.37
C SER A 258 19.35 -11.75 13.94
N LYS A 259 19.94 -10.99 14.87
CA LYS A 259 21.23 -11.35 15.51
C LYS A 259 21.13 -12.57 16.41
N LEU A 260 20.05 -12.71 17.17
CA LEU A 260 19.79 -13.90 17.99
C LEU A 260 19.59 -15.13 17.11
N ARG A 261 18.93 -15.00 15.95
CA ARG A 261 18.78 -16.09 14.97
C ARG A 261 20.12 -16.48 14.37
N ASP A 262 20.95 -15.51 13.99
CA ASP A 262 22.31 -15.78 13.52
C ASP A 262 23.13 -16.51 14.59
N LEU A 263 23.04 -16.12 15.86
CA LEU A 263 23.73 -16.82 16.94
C LEU A 263 23.22 -18.25 17.12
N LYS A 264 21.90 -18.45 17.20
CA LYS A 264 21.27 -19.77 17.39
C LYS A 264 21.56 -20.75 16.26
N THR A 265 21.67 -20.25 15.03
CA THR A 265 21.97 -21.06 13.84
C THR A 265 23.47 -21.19 13.58
N LEU A 266 24.33 -20.62 14.43
CA LEU A 266 25.77 -20.48 14.21
C LEU A 266 26.07 -19.90 12.82
N GLY A 267 25.50 -18.73 12.54
CA GLY A 267 25.63 -18.04 11.27
C GLY A 267 25.03 -18.80 10.10
N GLY A 268 23.99 -19.60 10.30
CA GLY A 268 23.32 -20.35 9.23
C GLY A 268 23.75 -21.81 9.05
N VAL A 269 24.72 -22.30 9.84
CA VAL A 269 25.20 -23.69 9.77
C VAL A 269 24.14 -24.69 10.25
N PHE A 270 23.35 -24.32 11.27
CA PHE A 270 22.34 -25.19 11.89
C PHE A 270 20.90 -24.76 11.60
N GLY A 271 20.69 -24.00 10.53
CA GLY A 271 19.35 -23.60 10.07
C GLY A 271 19.37 -22.26 9.34
N GLU A 272 18.27 -21.93 8.67
CA GLU A 272 18.20 -20.72 7.84
C GLU A 272 18.35 -19.44 8.67
N ARG A 273 19.09 -18.46 8.13
CA ARG A 273 19.18 -17.12 8.69
C ARG A 273 17.95 -16.30 8.29
N ARG A 274 17.68 -15.22 9.03
CA ARG A 274 16.68 -14.21 8.67
C ARG A 274 17.32 -12.84 8.73
N SER A 275 17.27 -12.10 7.64
CA SER A 275 17.86 -10.76 7.55
C SER A 275 17.05 -9.74 8.37
N LEU A 276 17.68 -8.62 8.69
CA LEU A 276 17.01 -7.46 9.31
C LEU A 276 15.76 -7.06 8.51
N LYS A 277 15.89 -6.97 7.18
CA LYS A 277 14.80 -6.59 6.27
C LYS A 277 13.64 -7.59 6.34
N GLN A 278 13.91 -8.90 6.32
CA GLN A 278 12.87 -9.92 6.40
C GLN A 278 12.09 -9.86 7.70
N VAL A 279 12.80 -9.77 8.83
CA VAL A 279 12.16 -9.68 10.15
C VAL A 279 11.40 -8.36 10.28
N GLY A 280 12.00 -7.24 9.86
CA GLY A 280 11.39 -5.91 9.93
C GLY A 280 10.10 -5.79 9.09
N LEU A 281 10.14 -6.22 7.82
CA LEU A 281 8.96 -6.21 6.95
C LEU A 281 7.82 -7.03 7.53
N ARG A 282 8.13 -8.19 8.13
CA ARG A 282 7.10 -9.02 8.78
C ARG A 282 6.48 -8.33 9.99
N LEU A 283 7.29 -7.68 10.84
CA LEU A 283 6.77 -6.93 11.98
C LEU A 283 5.86 -5.78 11.53
N ILE A 284 6.27 -5.04 10.50
CA ILE A 284 5.47 -3.94 9.93
C ILE A 284 4.15 -4.50 9.37
N ALA A 285 4.21 -5.51 8.50
CA ALA A 285 3.04 -6.13 7.88
C ALA A 285 2.04 -6.67 8.90
N ASN A 286 2.53 -7.41 9.91
CA ASN A 286 1.69 -7.96 10.98
C ASN A 286 0.88 -6.88 11.71
N HIS A 287 1.54 -5.78 12.09
CA HIS A 287 0.88 -4.72 12.86
C HIS A 287 0.03 -3.81 11.98
N HIS A 288 0.41 -3.63 10.72
CA HIS A 288 -0.37 -2.90 9.74
C HIS A 288 -1.72 -3.60 9.52
N LEU A 289 -1.69 -4.85 9.08
CA LEU A 289 -2.88 -5.65 8.77
C LEU A 289 -3.76 -5.87 10.01
N LEU A 290 -3.17 -6.23 11.15
CA LEU A 290 -3.92 -6.35 12.41
C LEU A 290 -4.69 -5.07 12.74
N SER A 291 -4.06 -3.92 12.56
CA SER A 291 -4.69 -2.64 12.91
C SER A 291 -5.87 -2.31 12.01
N GLU A 292 -5.76 -2.60 10.70
CA GLU A 292 -6.84 -2.37 9.74
C GLU A 292 -8.00 -3.33 9.99
N ASP A 293 -7.72 -4.62 10.12
CA ASP A 293 -8.74 -5.65 10.31
C ASP A 293 -9.45 -5.51 11.67
N LEU A 294 -8.71 -5.17 12.74
CA LEU A 294 -9.32 -4.90 14.04
C LEU A 294 -10.26 -3.69 13.97
N PHE A 295 -9.84 -2.60 13.31
CA PHE A 295 -10.72 -1.44 13.15
C PHE A 295 -11.94 -1.74 12.30
N ALA A 296 -11.76 -2.43 11.17
CA ALA A 296 -12.84 -2.81 10.27
C ALA A 296 -13.88 -3.70 10.97
N LYS A 297 -13.42 -4.71 11.72
CA LYS A 297 -14.28 -5.64 12.46
C LYS A 297 -15.18 -4.92 13.48
N HIS A 298 -14.63 -3.95 14.20
CA HIS A 298 -15.35 -3.25 15.27
C HIS A 298 -15.98 -1.92 14.87
N LEU A 299 -15.83 -1.46 13.62
CA LEU A 299 -16.31 -0.16 13.16
C LEU A 299 -17.80 0.07 13.48
N GLY A 300 -18.64 -0.95 13.30
CA GLY A 300 -20.08 -0.90 13.56
C GLY A 300 -20.47 -0.75 15.04
N GLU A 301 -19.53 -1.01 15.96
CA GLU A 301 -19.75 -0.95 17.41
C GLU A 301 -19.31 0.40 18.00
N LEU A 302 -18.57 1.20 17.23
CA LEU A 302 -17.99 2.45 17.71
C LEU A 302 -18.98 3.61 17.64
N PRO A 303 -19.02 4.49 18.65
CA PRO A 303 -19.74 5.75 18.55
C PRO A 303 -18.99 6.70 17.61
N LEU A 304 -19.58 6.99 16.44
CA LEU A 304 -18.96 7.79 15.38
C LEU A 304 -19.55 9.21 15.34
N ALA A 305 -18.67 10.22 15.40
CA ALA A 305 -19.01 11.64 15.22
C ALA A 305 -18.63 12.15 13.81
N ILE A 306 -18.80 11.32 12.79
CA ILE A 306 -18.28 11.52 11.42
C ILE A 306 -19.08 12.53 10.58
N ASP A 307 -20.24 12.98 11.06
CA ASP A 307 -21.00 14.04 10.39
C ASP A 307 -20.48 15.44 10.71
N VAL A 308 -19.67 15.59 11.78
CA VAL A 308 -18.99 16.84 12.08
C VAL A 308 -17.73 16.92 11.21
N PRO A 309 -17.57 17.94 10.36
CA PRO A 309 -16.41 18.03 9.48
C PRO A 309 -15.13 18.30 10.28
N ASP A 310 -14.03 17.71 9.83
CA ASP A 310 -12.69 18.10 10.26
C ASP A 310 -12.35 19.49 9.69
N ARG A 311 -12.38 20.53 10.53
CA ARG A 311 -12.29 21.92 10.07
C ARG A 311 -10.96 22.28 9.41
N GLU A 312 -9.86 21.72 9.89
CA GLU A 312 -8.54 22.00 9.33
C GLU A 312 -8.44 21.43 7.91
N ILE A 313 -8.93 20.21 7.72
CA ILE A 313 -8.94 19.53 6.43
C ILE A 313 -9.94 20.20 5.48
N ALA A 314 -11.12 20.57 5.98
CA ALA A 314 -12.14 21.23 5.18
C ALA A 314 -11.71 22.60 4.65
N SER A 315 -10.89 23.33 5.40
CA SER A 315 -10.37 24.65 5.03
C SER A 315 -9.02 24.61 4.31
N ALA A 316 -8.35 23.45 4.26
CA ALA A 316 -7.04 23.33 3.64
C ALA A 316 -7.10 23.62 2.13
N PRO A 317 -6.21 24.48 1.58
CA PRO A 317 -6.19 24.77 0.15
C PRO A 317 -5.74 23.55 -0.67
N ASP A 318 -4.71 22.86 -0.20
CA ASP A 318 -4.25 21.58 -0.75
C ASP A 318 -4.74 20.45 0.18
N LEU A 319 -5.76 19.75 -0.29
CA LEU A 319 -6.47 18.74 0.50
C LEU A 319 -5.58 17.54 0.83
N VAL A 320 -4.92 16.96 -0.19
CA VAL A 320 -4.14 15.72 -0.06
C VAL A 320 -2.91 15.98 0.80
N ARG A 321 -2.20 17.08 0.55
CA ARG A 321 -1.03 17.46 1.34
C ARG A 321 -1.37 17.67 2.82
N ALA A 322 -2.47 18.37 3.11
CA ALA A 322 -2.88 18.62 4.50
C ALA A 322 -3.27 17.33 5.23
N ILE A 323 -3.90 16.39 4.51
CA ILE A 323 -4.22 15.06 5.04
C ILE A 323 -2.93 14.30 5.38
N ILE A 324 -1.98 14.19 4.44
CA ILE A 324 -0.73 13.46 4.65
C ILE A 324 0.07 14.06 5.81
N GLU A 325 0.21 15.39 5.88
CA GLU A 325 0.95 16.04 6.95
C GLU A 325 0.35 15.73 8.33
N ARG A 326 -0.99 15.70 8.44
CA ARG A 326 -1.65 15.41 9.71
C ARG A 326 -1.67 13.91 10.05
N SER A 327 -2.00 13.07 9.08
CA SER A 327 -2.01 11.61 9.23
C SER A 327 -0.63 11.08 9.63
N SER A 328 0.44 11.58 9.00
CA SER A 328 1.80 11.12 9.25
C SER A 328 2.29 11.41 10.66
N ARG A 329 1.82 12.50 11.29
CA ARG A 329 2.13 12.82 12.69
C ARG A 329 1.42 11.89 13.68
N GLU A 330 0.27 11.34 13.31
CA GLU A 330 -0.50 10.40 14.13
C GLU A 330 -0.07 8.93 13.91
N ALA A 331 0.45 8.59 12.73
CA ALA A 331 0.80 7.22 12.33
C ALA A 331 1.72 6.45 13.29
N PRO A 332 2.79 7.06 13.85
CA PRO A 332 3.64 6.38 14.81
C PRO A 332 2.87 5.89 16.03
N GLU A 333 1.89 6.69 16.49
CA GLU A 333 1.11 6.32 17.65
C GLU A 333 0.17 5.15 17.36
N VAL A 334 -0.38 5.06 16.15
CA VAL A 334 -1.15 3.89 15.73
C VAL A 334 -0.31 2.62 15.85
N TYR A 335 0.92 2.62 15.32
CA TYR A 335 1.82 1.47 15.43
C TYR A 335 2.26 1.20 16.87
N ARG A 336 2.48 2.21 17.71
CA ARG A 336 2.81 2.00 19.15
C ARG A 336 1.66 1.34 19.89
N LEU A 337 0.43 1.76 19.63
CA LEU A 337 -0.75 1.16 20.27
C LEU A 337 -0.97 -0.26 19.76
N ALA A 338 -0.87 -0.49 18.44
CA ALA A 338 -0.91 -1.82 17.84
C ALA A 338 0.14 -2.75 18.43
N TRP A 339 1.38 -2.27 18.57
CA TRP A 339 2.43 -3.02 19.26
C TRP A 339 2.04 -3.38 20.68
N ARG A 340 1.40 -2.48 21.44
CA ARG A 340 1.04 -2.72 22.86
C ARG A 340 -0.09 -3.72 23.03
N TYR A 341 -1.10 -3.70 22.16
CA TYR A 341 -2.22 -4.63 22.27
C TYR A 341 -2.00 -5.94 21.51
N SER A 342 -1.05 -6.03 20.57
CA SER A 342 -0.82 -7.25 19.80
C SER A 342 -0.27 -8.39 20.66
N SER A 343 -0.59 -9.62 20.30
CA SER A 343 -0.03 -10.82 20.90
C SER A 343 1.47 -10.97 20.63
N GLU A 344 2.18 -11.70 21.49
CA GLU A 344 3.63 -11.94 21.33
C GLU A 344 3.97 -12.65 20.01
N THR A 345 3.07 -13.50 19.49
CA THR A 345 3.28 -14.20 18.22
C THR A 345 3.39 -13.24 17.03
N LEU A 346 2.73 -12.08 17.08
CA LEU A 346 2.86 -11.06 16.03
C LEU A 346 4.11 -10.19 16.18
N ARG A 347 4.72 -10.19 17.37
CA ARG A 347 5.97 -9.48 17.68
C ARG A 347 7.21 -10.34 17.43
N ASP A 348 7.06 -11.65 17.17
CA ASP A 348 8.15 -12.54 16.76
C ASP A 348 8.23 -12.63 15.22
N GLY A 349 9.10 -11.84 14.62
CA GLY A 349 9.30 -11.84 13.17
C GLY A 349 10.12 -13.02 12.65
N VAL A 350 10.63 -13.90 13.51
CA VAL A 350 11.43 -15.08 13.12
C VAL A 350 10.60 -16.35 13.17
N TYR A 351 9.93 -16.63 14.30
CA TYR A 351 9.18 -17.86 14.53
C TYR A 351 7.69 -17.64 14.77
N GLY A 352 7.25 -16.39 14.87
CA GLY A 352 5.86 -16.04 15.13
C GLY A 352 4.94 -16.31 13.95
N HIS A 353 3.75 -15.73 14.02
CA HIS A 353 2.75 -15.82 12.95
C HIS A 353 2.97 -14.74 11.88
N GLU A 354 2.71 -15.08 10.62
CA GLU A 354 2.64 -14.11 9.53
C GLU A 354 1.17 -13.82 9.33
N TYR A 355 0.73 -12.69 9.89
CA TYR A 355 -0.65 -12.29 9.84
C TYR A 355 -1.05 -12.07 8.38
N ASP A 356 -2.10 -12.75 7.98
CA ASP A 356 -2.59 -12.73 6.62
C ASP A 356 -4.12 -12.78 6.68
N GLY A 357 -4.74 -11.59 6.67
CA GLY A 357 -6.19 -11.46 6.67
C GLY A 357 -6.86 -12.20 5.49
N ALA A 358 -6.14 -12.42 4.38
CA ALA A 358 -6.62 -13.24 3.25
C ALA A 358 -6.76 -14.74 3.56
N LYS A 359 -6.12 -15.23 4.62
CA LYS A 359 -6.28 -16.61 5.11
C LYS A 359 -7.34 -16.74 6.22
N GLY A 360 -8.06 -15.66 6.53
CA GLY A 360 -9.14 -15.67 7.51
C GLY A 360 -8.66 -15.56 8.96
N ASP A 361 -7.52 -14.90 9.19
CA ASP A 361 -7.10 -14.54 10.55
C ASP A 361 -8.15 -13.64 11.21
N ASP A 362 -8.63 -14.05 12.39
CA ASP A 362 -9.49 -13.20 13.20
C ASP A 362 -8.61 -12.21 14.00
N PRO A 363 -8.72 -10.87 13.80
CA PRO A 363 -7.92 -9.91 14.56
C PRO A 363 -8.08 -10.03 16.08
N ASP A 364 -9.26 -10.47 16.58
CA ASP A 364 -9.49 -10.65 18.02
C ASP A 364 -8.66 -11.79 18.62
N ALA A 365 -8.27 -12.78 17.83
CA ALA A 365 -7.42 -13.87 18.30
C ALA A 365 -5.98 -13.42 18.58
N TYR A 366 -5.59 -12.25 18.08
CA TYR A 366 -4.23 -11.73 18.17
C TYR A 366 -4.11 -10.47 19.03
N VAL A 367 -5.17 -10.10 19.77
CA VAL A 367 -5.09 -9.04 20.79
C VAL A 367 -4.90 -9.63 22.19
N LEU A 368 -4.20 -8.89 23.04
CA LEU A 368 -4.05 -9.20 24.46
C LEU A 368 -5.25 -8.68 25.25
N HIS A 369 -5.68 -9.45 26.27
CA HIS A 369 -6.78 -9.08 27.18
C HIS A 369 -6.29 -8.59 28.55
N THR A 370 -5.17 -7.87 28.56
CA THR A 370 -4.63 -7.21 29.76
C THR A 370 -5.20 -5.79 29.89
N PRO A 371 -5.31 -5.21 31.10
CA PRO A 371 -5.79 -3.83 31.27
C PRO A 371 -5.03 -2.80 30.42
N GLU A 372 -3.73 -2.98 30.24
CA GLU A 372 -2.88 -2.12 29.41
C GLU A 372 -3.22 -2.22 27.92
N ALA A 373 -3.52 -3.42 27.44
CA ALA A 373 -3.91 -3.68 26.06
C ALA A 373 -5.31 -3.15 25.77
N GLU A 374 -6.27 -3.35 26.68
CA GLU A 374 -7.61 -2.78 26.57
C GLU A 374 -7.58 -1.26 26.52
N GLN A 375 -6.72 -0.62 27.34
CA GLN A 375 -6.52 0.82 27.27
C GLN A 375 -5.89 1.22 25.93
N ALA A 376 -4.88 0.49 25.44
CA ALA A 376 -4.27 0.76 24.15
C ALA A 376 -5.27 0.64 22.98
N ILE A 377 -6.20 -0.33 23.05
CA ILE A 377 -7.29 -0.48 22.06
C ILE A 377 -8.25 0.71 22.12
N ARG A 378 -8.63 1.17 23.32
CA ARG A 378 -9.48 2.38 23.46
C ARG A 378 -8.82 3.62 22.85
N ASP A 379 -7.54 3.82 23.12
CA ASP A 379 -6.77 4.93 22.58
C ASP A 379 -6.60 4.79 21.05
N PHE A 380 -6.38 3.56 20.57
CA PHE A 380 -6.29 3.25 19.15
C PHE A 380 -7.57 3.62 18.41
N TYR A 381 -8.74 3.19 18.91
CA TYR A 381 -10.03 3.58 18.32
C TYR A 381 -10.27 5.08 18.37
N ALA A 382 -9.76 5.80 19.37
CA ALA A 382 -9.86 7.25 19.40
C ALA A 382 -9.07 7.92 18.25
N ILE A 383 -7.91 7.37 17.86
CA ILE A 383 -7.13 7.84 16.71
C ILE A 383 -7.80 7.45 15.38
N GLN A 384 -8.24 6.20 15.26
CA GLN A 384 -8.89 5.70 14.05
C GLN A 384 -10.18 6.48 13.73
N LYS A 385 -10.99 6.82 14.75
CA LYS A 385 -12.17 7.67 14.57
C LYS A 385 -11.85 9.05 14.00
N ARG A 386 -10.69 9.64 14.34
CA ARG A 386 -10.24 10.91 13.74
C ARG A 386 -9.82 10.72 12.28
N GLY A 387 -9.14 9.62 11.97
CA GLY A 387 -8.82 9.24 10.58
C GLY A 387 -10.09 9.08 9.73
N LEU A 388 -11.10 8.38 10.27
CA LEU A 388 -12.39 8.20 9.62
C LEU A 388 -13.15 9.53 9.42
N GLN A 389 -13.19 10.40 10.43
CA GLN A 389 -13.78 11.74 10.33
C GLN A 389 -13.07 12.57 9.23
N ARG A 390 -11.73 12.50 9.18
CA ARG A 390 -10.91 13.13 8.15
C ARG A 390 -11.26 12.59 6.76
N ALA A 391 -11.37 11.27 6.60
CA ALA A 391 -11.70 10.63 5.32
C ALA A 391 -13.07 11.05 4.79
N VAL A 392 -14.13 11.00 5.62
CA VAL A 392 -15.47 11.46 5.23
C VAL A 392 -15.46 12.95 4.86
N THR A 393 -14.72 13.77 5.60
CA THR A 393 -14.55 15.20 5.28
C THR A 393 -13.83 15.38 3.95
N ALA A 394 -12.75 14.62 3.72
CA ALA A 394 -11.93 14.69 2.51
C ALA A 394 -12.72 14.32 1.26
N VAL A 395 -13.50 13.23 1.28
CA VAL A 395 -14.35 12.83 0.14
C VAL A 395 -15.40 13.91 -0.18
N ARG A 396 -16.07 14.46 0.85
CA ARG A 396 -17.04 15.55 0.66
C ARG A 396 -16.39 16.80 0.07
N GLU A 397 -15.20 17.15 0.53
CA GLU A 397 -14.47 18.32 0.05
C GLU A 397 -13.89 18.13 -1.34
N TRP A 398 -13.39 16.95 -1.66
CA TRP A 398 -12.98 16.60 -3.02
C TRP A 398 -14.16 16.79 -3.98
N GLN A 399 -15.34 16.22 -3.64
CA GLN A 399 -16.54 16.33 -4.47
C GLN A 399 -17.00 17.79 -4.63
N ARG A 400 -16.93 18.58 -3.57
CA ARG A 400 -17.28 20.02 -3.60
C ARG A 400 -16.36 20.83 -4.50
N ARG A 401 -15.08 20.46 -4.58
CA ARG A 401 -14.03 21.16 -5.32
C ARG A 401 -13.87 20.66 -6.75
N PHE A 402 -14.42 19.50 -7.08
CA PHE A 402 -14.34 18.88 -8.40
C PHE A 402 -15.03 19.73 -9.49
N PRO A 403 -14.48 19.85 -10.71
CA PRO A 403 -13.21 19.26 -11.17
C PRO A 403 -11.96 20.06 -10.75
N GLY A 404 -12.14 21.25 -10.20
CA GLY A 404 -11.05 22.16 -9.84
C GLY A 404 -10.39 22.80 -11.05
N LYS A 405 -9.14 23.24 -10.88
CA LYS A 405 -8.33 23.77 -11.99
C LYS A 405 -7.96 22.62 -12.95
N PRO A 406 -8.11 22.80 -14.27
CA PRO A 406 -7.65 21.80 -15.24
C PRO A 406 -6.18 21.46 -15.02
N HIS A 407 -5.89 20.17 -15.04
CA HIS A 407 -4.54 19.60 -14.94
C HIS A 407 -4.41 18.53 -16.03
N ASP A 408 -3.28 18.53 -16.72
CA ASP A 408 -2.95 17.51 -17.72
C ASP A 408 -1.96 16.52 -17.09
N PRO A 409 -2.33 15.24 -16.93
CA PRO A 409 -1.44 14.26 -16.33
C PRO A 409 -0.29 13.83 -17.25
N VAL A 410 -0.37 14.09 -18.57
CA VAL A 410 0.56 13.51 -19.55
C VAL A 410 2.03 13.89 -19.31
N PRO A 411 2.39 15.16 -19.01
CA PRO A 411 3.79 15.51 -18.72
C PRO A 411 4.38 14.74 -17.53
N ALA A 412 3.60 14.60 -16.45
CA ALA A 412 4.03 13.87 -15.26
C ALA A 412 4.19 12.38 -15.53
N LEU A 413 3.26 11.78 -16.29
CA LEU A 413 3.34 10.39 -16.70
C LEU A 413 4.55 10.13 -17.61
N VAL A 414 4.81 10.99 -18.60
CA VAL A 414 6.03 10.89 -19.44
C VAL A 414 7.29 10.92 -18.58
N ALA A 415 7.40 11.89 -17.67
CA ALA A 415 8.54 11.98 -16.75
C ALA A 415 8.68 10.74 -15.85
N TYR A 416 7.56 10.17 -15.40
CA TYR A 416 7.55 8.90 -14.67
C TYR A 416 8.13 7.76 -15.50
N HIS A 417 7.72 7.61 -16.77
CA HIS A 417 8.19 6.54 -17.65
C HIS A 417 9.71 6.61 -17.88
N ASP A 418 10.24 7.82 -18.06
CA ASP A 418 11.67 8.08 -18.21
C ASP A 418 12.44 7.73 -16.93
N ALA A 419 11.94 8.18 -15.77
CA ALA A 419 12.56 7.90 -14.48
C ALA A 419 12.53 6.39 -14.16
N ALA A 420 11.42 5.72 -14.46
CA ALA A 420 11.31 4.27 -14.31
C ALA A 420 12.31 3.54 -15.22
N ALA A 421 12.52 4.01 -16.46
CA ALA A 421 13.53 3.44 -17.37
C ALA A 421 14.95 3.58 -16.82
N GLN A 422 15.30 4.74 -16.27
CA GLN A 422 16.60 4.97 -15.65
C GLN A 422 16.81 4.06 -14.43
N ARG A 423 15.79 3.93 -13.56
CA ARG A 423 15.85 3.02 -12.40
C ARG A 423 15.99 1.57 -12.84
N ARG A 424 15.23 1.12 -13.85
CA ARG A 424 15.36 -0.23 -14.42
C ARG A 424 16.77 -0.50 -14.94
N ALA A 425 17.40 0.46 -15.61
CA ALA A 425 18.76 0.31 -16.11
C ALA A 425 19.82 0.14 -15.00
N ALA A 426 19.57 0.73 -13.82
CA ALA A 426 20.42 0.60 -12.64
C ALA A 426 20.01 -0.56 -11.70
N TYR A 427 18.87 -1.20 -11.96
CA TYR A 427 18.28 -2.19 -11.07
C TYR A 427 19.15 -3.43 -10.94
N LYS A 428 19.40 -3.81 -9.68
CA LYS A 428 20.05 -5.07 -9.33
C LYS A 428 19.11 -5.82 -8.40
N PRO A 429 18.60 -7.00 -8.80
CA PRO A 429 17.83 -7.83 -7.91
C PRO A 429 18.60 -8.09 -6.61
N GLU A 430 17.91 -8.06 -5.49
CA GLU A 430 18.50 -8.54 -4.24
C GLU A 430 18.79 -10.04 -4.41
N THR A 431 20.08 -10.43 -4.33
CA THR A 431 20.48 -11.84 -4.42
C THR A 431 19.67 -12.66 -3.42
N THR A 432 18.90 -13.63 -3.94
CA THR A 432 18.03 -14.61 -3.27
C THR A 432 17.91 -14.43 -1.74
N GLY A 433 16.72 -14.10 -1.25
CA GLY A 433 16.39 -13.76 0.13
C GLY A 433 16.77 -14.75 1.25
N SER A 434 17.60 -15.76 1.00
CA SER A 434 18.24 -16.58 2.03
C SER A 434 19.66 -16.07 2.26
N PRO A 435 19.94 -15.39 3.39
CA PRO A 435 21.29 -14.96 3.70
C PRO A 435 22.21 -16.19 3.75
N GLY A 436 23.31 -16.16 2.98
CA GLY A 436 24.32 -17.22 3.02
C GLY A 436 24.96 -17.37 4.41
N ILE A 437 25.84 -18.35 4.58
CA ILE A 437 26.49 -18.60 5.88
C ILE A 437 27.31 -17.39 6.32
N ALA A 438 27.03 -16.86 7.51
CA ALA A 438 27.84 -15.84 8.17
C ALA A 438 29.00 -16.51 8.93
N TRP A 439 30.07 -16.84 8.20
CA TRP A 439 31.26 -17.54 8.70
C TRP A 439 31.95 -16.90 9.92
N GLY A 440 31.69 -15.62 10.19
CA GLY A 440 32.15 -14.96 11.42
C GLY A 440 31.66 -15.64 12.70
N TYR A 441 30.45 -16.20 12.72
CA TYR A 441 29.90 -16.91 13.88
C TYR A 441 30.61 -18.26 14.13
N PRO A 442 30.66 -19.20 13.15
CA PRO A 442 31.47 -20.42 13.29
C PRO A 442 32.93 -20.15 13.63
N GLY A 443 33.56 -19.16 12.95
CA GLY A 443 34.95 -18.80 13.18
C GLY A 443 35.22 -18.32 14.61
N ALA A 444 34.32 -17.52 15.18
CA ALA A 444 34.41 -17.08 16.58
C ALA A 444 34.34 -18.26 17.56
N VAL A 445 33.43 -19.22 17.34
CA VAL A 445 33.32 -20.42 18.19
C VAL A 445 34.58 -21.28 18.10
N VAL A 446 35.11 -21.53 16.90
CA VAL A 446 36.36 -22.28 16.72
C VAL A 446 37.52 -21.57 17.44
N THR A 447 37.60 -20.24 17.35
CA THR A 447 38.64 -19.44 18.02
C THR A 447 38.52 -19.53 19.54
N LEU A 448 37.31 -19.44 20.09
CA LEU A 448 37.05 -19.58 21.53
C LEU A 448 37.39 -20.98 22.03
N MET A 449 37.02 -22.03 21.28
CA MET A 449 37.33 -23.42 21.61
C MET A 449 38.85 -23.69 21.57
N ALA A 450 39.55 -23.16 20.57
CA ALA A 450 41.01 -23.25 20.48
C ALA A 450 41.68 -22.51 21.65
N GLY A 451 41.21 -21.32 21.99
CA GLY A 451 41.70 -20.56 23.14
C GLY A 451 41.50 -21.30 24.47
N ALA A 452 40.31 -21.89 24.68
CA ALA A 452 40.00 -22.70 25.84
C ALA A 452 40.89 -23.96 25.92
N ALA A 453 41.11 -24.65 24.80
CA ALA A 453 41.98 -25.81 24.72
C ALA A 453 43.44 -25.47 25.09
N VAL A 454 43.94 -24.32 24.62
CA VAL A 454 45.28 -23.80 24.98
C VAL A 454 45.35 -23.47 26.47
N LEU A 455 44.32 -22.86 27.05
CA LEU A 455 44.23 -22.55 28.48
C LEU A 455 44.22 -23.81 29.35
N VAL A 456 43.43 -24.82 28.97
CA VAL A 456 43.38 -26.13 29.64
C VAL A 456 44.72 -26.84 29.54
N ARG A 457 45.35 -26.85 28.36
CA ARG A 457 46.68 -27.44 28.15
C ARG A 457 47.75 -26.75 29.00
N ARG A 458 47.75 -25.42 29.06
CA ARG A 458 48.65 -24.63 29.92
C ARG A 458 48.42 -24.87 31.41
N ARG A 459 47.18 -25.08 31.85
CA ARG A 459 46.86 -25.42 33.25
C ARG A 459 47.28 -26.85 33.59
N ARG A 460 47.12 -27.81 32.68
CA ARG A 460 47.59 -29.19 32.86
C ARG A 460 49.12 -29.31 32.86
N SER A 461 49.83 -28.50 32.07
CA SER A 461 51.29 -28.46 32.05
C SER A 461 51.92 -27.71 33.24
N LYS A 462 51.11 -27.09 34.11
CA LYS A 462 51.54 -26.34 35.30
C LYS A 462 51.19 -27.03 36.62
N ARG A 463 50.63 -28.24 36.60
CA ARG A 463 50.51 -29.09 37.79
C ARG A 463 51.75 -29.99 37.87
N PRO A 464 52.60 -29.87 38.91
CA PRO A 464 53.72 -30.76 39.14
C PRO A 464 53.28 -32.19 39.45
#